data_AF-A0A2N5Z0A7-F1
#
_entry.id   AF-A0A2N5Z0A7-F1
#
_cell.length_a   1.000
_cell.length_b   1.000
_cell.length_c   1.000
_cell.angle_alpha   90.00
_cell.angle_beta   90.00
_cell.angle_gamma   90.00
#
_symmetry.space_group_name_H-M   'P 1'
#
loop_
_entity.id
_entity.type
_entity.pdbx_description
1 polymer ?
#
loop_
_entity_poly.entity_id
_entity_poly.type
_entity_poly.pdbx_seq_one_letter_code
_entity_poly.pdbx_strand_id
1 'polypeptide(L)' 'MPMMKLAKAMKGLKSGEILEMLGTDPGTKSDMPNWCAKTGNELLESTDLDGGVTRMLIKKA' A
#
# COMPACT_ATOMS: atom_id res chain seq x y z
N MET A 1 9.72 3.37 -9.16
CA MET A 1 9.44 3.70 -7.74
C MET A 1 7.94 3.60 -7.45
N PRO A 2 7.43 2.40 -7.15
CA PRO A 2 6.02 2.18 -6.80
C PRO A 2 5.58 3.01 -5.57
N MET A 3 6.46 3.18 -4.58
CA MET A 3 6.18 3.92 -3.35
C MET A 3 5.86 5.41 -3.54
N MET A 4 6.48 6.09 -4.53
CA MET A 4 6.17 7.50 -4.81
C MET A 4 4.76 7.67 -5.38
N LYS A 5 4.31 6.74 -6.23
CA LYS A 5 2.96 6.74 -6.78
C LYS A 5 1.93 6.49 -5.69
N LEU A 6 2.19 5.50 -4.82
CA LEU A 6 1.39 5.23 -3.65
C LEU A 6 1.26 6.47 -2.76
N ALA A 7 2.39 7.10 -2.40
CA ALA A 7 2.38 8.29 -1.55
C ALA A 7 1.61 9.46 -2.17
N LYS A 8 1.68 9.63 -3.50
CA LYS A 8 0.91 10.66 -4.21
C LYS A 8 -0.59 10.35 -4.20
N ALA A 9 -0.97 9.10 -4.42
CA ALA A 9 -2.37 8.68 -4.38
C ALA A 9 -2.97 8.81 -2.96
N MET A 10 -2.23 8.38 -1.94
CA MET A 10 -2.64 8.48 -0.53
C MET A 10 -2.81 9.93 -0.05
N LYS A 11 -2.07 10.90 -0.61
CA LYS A 11 -2.26 12.33 -0.31
C LYS A 11 -3.60 12.89 -0.81
N GLY A 12 -4.20 12.27 -1.81
CA GLY A 12 -5.51 12.67 -2.34
C GLY A 12 -6.70 12.09 -1.58
N LEU A 13 -6.46 11.14 -0.67
CA LEU A 13 -7.48 10.45 0.08
C LEU A 13 -7.77 11.14 1.42
N LYS A 14 -9.00 10.98 1.89
CA LYS A 14 -9.45 11.41 3.21
C LYS A 14 -9.17 10.33 4.24
N SER A 15 -9.05 10.74 5.51
CA SER A 15 -8.98 9.79 6.64
C SER A 15 -10.17 8.82 6.59
N GLY A 16 -9.88 7.53 6.78
CA GLY A 16 -10.83 6.43 6.68
C GLY A 16 -10.97 5.80 5.30
N GLU A 17 -10.52 6.46 4.23
CA GLU A 17 -10.56 5.88 2.88
C GLU A 17 -9.49 4.79 2.69
N ILE A 18 -9.83 3.81 1.85
CA ILE A 18 -8.98 2.64 1.58
C ILE A 18 -8.43 2.76 0.16
N LEU A 19 -7.12 2.66 0.03
CA LEU A 19 -6.43 2.54 -1.23
C LEU A 19 -6.09 1.08 -1.50
N GLU A 20 -6.55 0.57 -2.64
CA GLU A 20 -6.10 -0.70 -3.18
C GLU A 20 -4.90 -0.48 -4.10
N MET A 21 -3.85 -1.28 -3.90
CA MET A 21 -2.71 -1.31 -4.81
C MET A 21 -2.40 -2.74 -5.24
N LEU A 22 -2.04 -2.87 -6.51
CA LEU A 22 -1.54 -4.10 -7.11
C LEU A 22 -0.10 -3.84 -7.53
N GLY A 23 0.83 -4.64 -7.02
CA GLY A 23 2.25 -4.53 -7.34
C GLY A 23 2.83 -5.90 -7.65
N THR A 24 3.62 -6.01 -8.71
CA THR A 24 4.36 -7.24 -9.04
C THR A 24 5.75 -7.29 -8.39
N ASP A 25 6.03 -6.35 -7.50
CA ASP A 25 7.35 -6.16 -6.91
C ASP A 25 7.38 -6.77 -5.49
N PRO A 26 8.16 -7.85 -5.27
CA PRO A 26 8.23 -8.50 -3.96
C PRO A 26 8.78 -7.58 -2.87
N GLY A 27 9.58 -6.57 -3.22
CA GLY A 27 10.11 -5.60 -2.25
C GLY A 27 9.02 -4.74 -1.60
N THR A 28 7.95 -4.46 -2.35
CA THR A 28 6.84 -3.63 -1.86
C THR A 28 6.15 -4.26 -0.65
N LYS A 29 6.07 -5.60 -0.58
CA LYS A 29 5.44 -6.33 0.54
C LYS A 29 6.20 -6.13 1.85
N SER A 30 7.53 -6.15 1.77
CA SER A 30 8.40 -5.97 2.93
C SER A 30 8.47 -4.51 3.38
N ASP A 31 8.39 -3.56 2.44
CA ASP A 31 8.48 -2.13 2.72
C ASP A 31 7.15 -1.52 3.20
N MET A 32 6.01 -2.11 2.84
CA MET A 32 4.68 -1.55 3.13
C MET A 32 4.40 -1.35 4.63
N PRO A 33 4.68 -2.30 5.52
CA PRO A 33 4.44 -2.12 6.96
C PRO A 33 5.26 -0.97 7.53
N ASN A 34 6.53 -0.86 7.15
CA ASN A 34 7.41 0.21 7.59
C ASN A 34 6.96 1.59 7.06
N TRP A 35 6.49 1.63 5.81
CA TRP A 35 5.94 2.86 5.23
C TRP A 35 4.63 3.28 5.91
N CYS A 36 3.74 2.33 6.18
CA CYS A 36 2.49 2.57 6.92
C CYS A 36 2.80 3.13 8.32
N ALA A 37 3.72 2.51 9.06
CA ALA A 37 4.17 2.99 10.36
C ALA A 37 4.76 4.42 10.30
N LYS A 38 5.57 4.73 9.28
CA LYS A 38 6.16 6.07 9.10
C LYS A 38 5.14 7.14 8.72
N THR A 39 4.09 6.77 8.01
CA THR A 39 3.06 7.70 7.51
C THR A 39 1.82 7.78 8.40
N GLY A 40 1.75 6.91 9.42
CA GLY A 40 0.59 6.74 10.27
C GLY A 40 -0.58 6.01 9.60
N ASN A 41 -0.41 5.56 8.35
CA ASN A 41 -1.43 4.78 7.65
C ASN A 41 -1.48 3.34 8.15
N GLU A 42 -2.57 2.64 7.85
CA GLU A 42 -2.80 1.27 8.32
C GLU A 42 -2.82 0.30 7.13
N LEU A 43 -1.99 -0.74 7.19
CA LEU A 43 -2.04 -1.83 6.22
C LEU A 43 -3.11 -2.82 6.67
N LEU A 44 -4.23 -2.89 5.93
CA LEU A 44 -5.37 -3.76 6.24
C LEU A 44 -5.16 -5.17 5.72
N GLU A 45 -4.66 -5.30 4.49
CA GLU A 45 -4.53 -6.59 3.81
C GLU A 45 -3.28 -6.59 2.91
N SER A 46 -2.64 -7.75 2.81
CA SER A 46 -1.58 -8.03 1.85
C SER A 46 -1.69 -9.48 1.40
N THR A 47 -2.12 -9.68 0.16
CA THR A 47 -2.45 -10.99 -0.41
C THR A 47 -1.69 -11.18 -1.72
N ASP A 48 -0.97 -12.28 -1.84
CA ASP A 48 -0.33 -12.66 -3.10
C ASP A 48 -1.38 -13.31 -4.01
N LEU A 49 -1.47 -12.79 -5.23
CA LEU A 49 -2.33 -13.25 -6.31
C LEU A 49 -1.51 -14.00 -7.37
N ASP A 50 -2.21 -14.66 -8.29
CA ASP A 50 -1.60 -15.35 -9.42
C ASP A 50 -0.79 -14.41 -10.32
N GLY A 51 0.26 -14.95 -10.94
CA GLY A 51 1.13 -14.18 -11.84
C GLY A 51 2.14 -13.27 -11.13
N GLY A 52 2.38 -13.48 -9.83
CA GLY A 52 3.37 -12.72 -9.06
C GLY A 52 2.91 -11.30 -8.73
N VAL A 53 1.59 -11.08 -8.69
CA VAL A 53 0.98 -9.81 -8.30
C VAL A 53 0.65 -9.89 -6.81
N THR A 54 1.06 -8.91 -6.01
CA THR A 54 0.61 -8.75 -4.63
C THR A 54 -0.42 -7.63 -4.57
N ARG A 55 -1.59 -7.93 -3.99
CA ARG A 55 -2.64 -6.98 -3.66
C ARG A 55 -2.44 -6.48 -2.23
N MET A 56 -2.49 -5.17 -2.03
CA MET A 56 -2.42 -4.57 -0.70
C MET A 56 -3.54 -3.54 -0.53
N LEU A 57 -4.16 -3.55 0.66
CA LEU A 57 -5.20 -2.59 1.05
C LEU A 57 -4.64 -1.72 2.16
N ILE A 58 -4.61 -0.41 1.94
CA ILE A 58 -4.04 0.56 2.88
C ILE A 58 -5.12 1.56 3.23
N LYS A 59 -5.41 1.71 4.51
CA LYS A 59 -6.34 2.70 5.02
C LYS A 59 -5.60 3.97 5.39
N LYS A 60 -6.10 5.09 4.90
CA LYS A 60 -5.63 6.43 5.27
C LYS A 60 -6.06 6.71 6.70
N ALA A 61 -5.11 7.03 7.57
CA ALA A 61 -5.40 7.55 8.91
C ALA A 61 -5.83 9.02 8.88
#